data_AF-A0A7S3FH50-F1
#
_entry.id   AF-A0A7S3FH50-F1
#
_cell.length_a   1.000
_cell.length_b   1.000
_cell.length_c   1.000
_cell.angle_alpha   90.00
_cell.angle_beta   90.00
_cell.angle_gamma   90.00
#
_symmetry.space_group_name_H-M   'P 1'
#
loop_
_entity.id
_entity.type
_entity.pdbx_description
1 polymer ?
#
loop_
_entity_poly.entity_id
_entity_poly.type
_entity_poly.pdbx_seq_one_letter_code
_entity_poly.pdbx_strand_id
1 'polypeptide(L)'
;GRDEAVVEATLAFDATGFKRALLRYEEGEVHEPGYQVTYGAFMEIEEGSCPWPLHQALLMDWADAHLDAAGRARNAAEPSFLYAMPFSATRIFVEETSLVAKPPVSSAELEARLAARLAALGVAPVRTLEEERAMIPMGSAIPALGQEVVAFGGAAGTVHPST
;
A
#
# COMPACT_ATOMS: atom_id res chain seq x y z
N GLY A 1 -8.16 9.85 33.39
CA GLY A 1 -7.02 9.04 33.85
C GLY A 1 -6.98 7.81 32.97
N ARG A 2 -5.81 7.46 32.44
CA ARG A 2 -5.62 6.09 31.91
C ARG A 2 -5.14 5.27 33.10
N ASP A 3 -5.79 4.14 33.35
CA ASP A 3 -5.30 3.20 34.35
C ASP A 3 -3.99 2.59 33.82
N GLU A 4 -2.90 2.84 34.52
CA GLU A 4 -1.62 2.19 34.25
C GLU A 4 -1.69 0.77 34.80
N ALA A 5 -1.45 -0.22 33.93
CA ALA A 5 -1.34 -1.62 34.31
C ALA A 5 0.10 -2.08 34.05
N VAL A 6 0.72 -2.68 35.07
CA VAL A 6 2.03 -3.31 34.97
C VAL A 6 1.83 -4.81 34.78
N VAL A 7 2.45 -5.37 33.75
CA VAL A 7 2.40 -6.81 33.44
C VAL A 7 3.83 -7.35 33.42
N GLU A 8 4.12 -8.32 34.28
CA GLU A 8 5.38 -9.05 34.27
C GLU A 8 5.33 -10.18 33.24
N ALA A 9 6.38 -10.31 32.42
CA ALA A 9 6.47 -11.32 31.38
C ALA A 9 7.93 -11.77 31.18
N THR A 10 8.11 -13.01 30.73
CA THR A 10 9.43 -13.55 30.37
C THR A 10 9.91 -13.05 28.99
N LEU A 11 8.97 -12.69 28.12
CA LEU A 11 9.24 -12.22 26.76
C LEU A 11 8.13 -11.26 26.33
N ALA A 12 8.52 -10.14 25.71
CA ALA A 12 7.60 -9.17 25.13
C ALA A 12 7.92 -8.96 23.65
N PHE A 13 6.87 -8.88 22.83
CA PHE A 13 6.97 -8.55 21.41
C PHE A 13 6.29 -7.21 21.15
N ASP A 14 6.97 -6.31 20.44
CA ASP A 14 6.33 -5.15 19.84
C ASP A 14 5.79 -5.52 18.46
N ALA A 15 4.47 -5.69 18.38
CA ALA A 15 3.73 -5.93 17.15
C ALA A 15 2.82 -4.74 16.77
N THR A 16 3.16 -3.52 17.22
CA THR A 16 2.33 -2.31 17.03
C THR A 16 2.45 -1.69 15.63
N GLY A 17 3.15 -2.35 14.70
CA GLY A 17 3.40 -1.86 13.35
C GLY A 17 4.30 -0.62 13.36
N PHE A 18 4.01 0.35 12.49
CA PHE A 18 4.82 1.57 12.36
C PHE A 18 4.72 2.54 13.54
N LYS A 19 3.92 2.22 14.57
CA LYS A 19 3.81 3.01 15.80
C LYS A 19 5.02 2.84 16.73
N ARG A 20 5.72 1.70 16.65
CA ARG A 20 6.99 1.45 17.35
C ARG A 20 6.91 1.76 18.86
N ALA A 21 5.84 1.32 19.51
CA ALA A 21 5.44 1.84 20.82
C ALA A 21 6.32 1.39 21.99
N LEU A 22 7.03 0.27 21.86
CA LEU A 22 7.80 -0.36 22.95
C LEU A 22 9.30 -0.50 22.64
N LEU A 23 9.71 -0.21 21.40
CA LEU A 23 11.07 -0.42 20.91
C LEU A 23 11.94 0.83 21.08
N ARG A 24 13.22 0.59 21.38
CA ARG A 24 14.30 1.58 21.27
C ARG A 24 15.03 1.42 19.94
N TYR A 25 15.49 2.52 19.39
CA TYR A 25 16.27 2.60 18.15
C TYR A 25 17.64 3.23 18.46
N GLU A 26 18.68 2.86 17.73
CA GLU A 26 19.99 3.51 17.89
C GLU A 26 19.89 5.00 17.53
N GLU A 27 20.50 5.87 18.35
CA GLU A 27 20.56 7.31 18.08
C GLU A 27 21.60 7.60 16.99
N GLY A 28 21.15 8.06 15.81
CA GLY A 28 22.03 8.48 14.72
C GLY A 28 21.37 8.35 13.34
N GLU A 29 21.45 9.43 12.56
CA GLU A 29 20.77 9.71 11.28
C GLU A 29 19.23 9.71 11.32
N VAL A 30 18.64 10.87 11.00
CA VAL A 30 17.21 10.99 10.71
C VAL A 30 16.95 10.22 9.41
N HIS A 31 16.56 8.95 9.52
CA HIS A 31 16.15 8.19 8.36
C HIS A 31 14.76 8.64 7.94
N GLU A 32 14.70 9.59 7.01
CA GLU A 32 13.46 9.92 6.31
C GLU A 32 13.16 8.82 5.29
N PRO A 33 12.17 7.94 5.56
CA PRO A 33 11.89 6.80 4.71
C PRO A 33 11.30 7.26 3.37
N GLY A 34 11.43 6.41 2.35
CA GLY A 34 10.51 6.47 1.21
C GLY A 34 9.15 5.96 1.65
N TYR A 35 8.11 6.18 0.85
CA TYR A 35 6.77 5.71 1.18
C TYR A 35 6.18 4.93 0.03
N GLN A 36 5.62 3.77 0.35
CA GLN A 36 4.65 3.11 -0.49
C GLN A 36 3.30 3.75 -0.21
N VAL A 37 2.59 4.15 -1.25
CA VAL A 37 1.26 4.76 -1.13
C VAL A 37 0.31 4.02 -2.02
N THR A 38 -0.90 3.77 -1.53
CA THR A 38 -1.94 3.05 -2.28
C THR A 38 -3.25 3.81 -2.28
N TYR A 39 -4.02 3.59 -3.34
CA TYR A 39 -5.46 3.85 -3.37
C TYR A 39 -6.17 2.61 -3.91
N GLY A 40 -6.97 1.98 -3.06
CA GLY A 40 -7.77 0.80 -3.36
C GLY A 40 -9.26 1.13 -3.38
N ALA A 41 -10.00 0.42 -4.24
CA ALA A 41 -11.45 0.51 -4.29
C ALA A 41 -12.05 -0.88 -4.53
N PHE A 42 -12.98 -1.26 -3.65
CA PHE A 42 -13.87 -2.38 -3.89
C PHE A 42 -15.16 -1.85 -4.49
N MET A 43 -15.54 -2.33 -5.67
CA MET A 43 -16.62 -1.75 -6.46
C MET A 43 -17.53 -2.77 -7.11
N GLU A 44 -18.77 -2.35 -7.32
CA GLU A 44 -19.72 -3.01 -8.20
C GLU A 44 -19.57 -2.42 -9.61
N ILE A 45 -19.50 -3.28 -10.62
CA ILE A 45 -19.32 -2.92 -12.03
C ILE A 45 -20.43 -3.54 -12.88
N GLU A 46 -20.64 -2.99 -14.08
CA GLU A 46 -21.55 -3.59 -15.05
C GLU A 46 -21.10 -5.01 -15.43
N GLU A 47 -22.06 -5.92 -15.57
CA GLU A 47 -21.76 -7.29 -15.97
C GLU A 47 -21.12 -7.31 -17.37
N GLY A 48 -19.99 -8.02 -17.50
CA GLY A 48 -19.23 -8.07 -18.75
C GLY A 48 -18.21 -6.95 -18.94
N SER A 49 -18.17 -5.94 -18.06
CA SER A 49 -17.15 -4.88 -18.11
C SER A 49 -15.84 -5.25 -17.39
N CYS A 50 -15.74 -6.45 -16.80
CA CYS A 50 -14.53 -6.91 -16.13
C CYS A 50 -13.52 -7.47 -17.16
N PRO A 51 -12.34 -6.86 -17.35
CA PRO A 51 -11.35 -7.35 -18.31
C PRO A 51 -10.54 -8.55 -17.77
N TRP A 52 -10.59 -8.79 -16.45
CA TRP A 52 -9.82 -9.85 -15.80
C TRP A 52 -10.66 -11.11 -15.57
N PRO A 53 -10.06 -12.31 -15.68
CA PRO A 53 -10.75 -13.55 -15.42
C PRO A 53 -11.11 -13.69 -13.94
N LEU A 54 -12.29 -14.27 -13.68
CA LEU A 54 -12.73 -14.58 -12.33
C LEU A 54 -11.76 -15.55 -11.64
N HIS A 55 -11.53 -15.38 -10.34
CA HIS A 55 -10.65 -16.20 -9.50
C HIS A 55 -9.14 -16.07 -9.80
N GLN A 56 -8.72 -15.06 -10.56
CA GLN A 56 -7.30 -14.74 -10.72
C GLN A 56 -7.04 -13.32 -10.24
N ALA A 57 -5.99 -13.16 -9.45
CA ALA A 57 -5.49 -11.84 -9.09
C ALA A 57 -4.41 -11.41 -10.09
N LEU A 58 -4.54 -10.20 -10.60
CA LEU A 58 -3.47 -9.51 -11.29
C LEU A 58 -2.52 -8.92 -10.25
N LEU A 59 -1.25 -9.31 -10.32
CA LEU A 59 -0.22 -8.89 -9.39
C LEU A 59 0.72 -7.88 -10.06
N MET A 60 0.81 -6.67 -9.51
CA MET A 60 1.78 -5.63 -9.90
C MET A 60 1.84 -5.36 -11.41
N ASP A 61 0.73 -4.97 -12.03
CA ASP A 61 0.73 -4.58 -13.45
C ASP A 61 1.22 -3.15 -13.64
N TRP A 62 2.43 -3.03 -14.18
CA TRP A 62 3.13 -1.77 -14.47
C TRP A 62 2.79 -1.19 -15.86
N ALA A 63 1.90 -1.82 -16.63
CA ALA A 63 1.61 -1.39 -17.99
C ALA A 63 1.11 0.08 -18.03
N ASP A 64 1.64 0.87 -18.96
CA ASP A 64 1.37 2.30 -19.10
C ASP A 64 0.74 2.66 -20.47
N ALA A 65 0.34 1.63 -21.23
CA ALA A 65 -0.17 1.78 -22.60
C ALA A 65 -1.42 2.66 -22.71
N HIS A 66 -2.17 2.82 -21.62
CA HIS A 66 -3.35 3.68 -21.54
C HIS A 66 -3.00 5.19 -21.47
N LEU A 67 -1.75 5.54 -21.19
CA LEU A 67 -1.31 6.92 -21.02
C LEU A 67 -0.91 7.54 -22.37
N ASP A 68 -1.05 8.86 -22.49
CA ASP A 68 -0.47 9.63 -23.59
C ASP A 68 1.04 9.88 -23.37
N ALA A 69 1.70 10.62 -24.26
CA ALA A 69 3.14 10.87 -24.15
C ALA A 69 3.51 11.64 -22.86
N ALA A 70 2.69 12.59 -22.43
CA ALA A 70 2.92 13.36 -21.21
C ALA A 70 2.67 12.50 -19.96
N GLY A 71 1.62 11.69 -19.97
CA GLY A 71 1.29 10.73 -18.91
C GLY A 71 2.38 9.67 -18.74
N ARG A 72 2.90 9.10 -19.84
CA ARG A 72 4.03 8.17 -19.79
C ARG A 72 5.29 8.81 -19.21
N ALA A 73 5.58 10.07 -19.56
CA ALA A 73 6.71 10.79 -18.97
C ALA A 73 6.54 11.00 -17.45
N ARG A 74 5.32 11.33 -16.98
CA ARG A 74 5.01 11.42 -15.54
C ARG A 74 5.12 10.06 -14.84
N ASN A 75 4.55 9.01 -15.43
CA ASN A 75 4.61 7.66 -14.88
C ASN A 75 6.03 7.11 -14.85
N ALA A 76 6.89 7.46 -15.82
CA ALA A 76 8.30 7.09 -15.78
C ALA A 76 9.07 7.76 -14.63
N ALA A 77 8.68 8.98 -14.24
CA ALA A 77 9.30 9.69 -13.12
C ALA A 77 8.78 9.17 -11.76
N GLU A 78 7.49 8.89 -11.66
CA GLU A 78 6.83 8.41 -10.45
C GLU A 78 5.92 7.22 -10.80
N PRO A 79 6.48 6.01 -10.91
CA PRO A 79 5.73 4.87 -11.44
C PRO A 79 4.74 4.32 -10.42
N SER A 80 3.59 3.89 -10.93
CA SER A 80 2.60 3.14 -10.18
C SER A 80 2.18 1.88 -10.94
N PHE A 81 1.62 0.92 -10.21
CA PHE A 81 1.12 -0.34 -10.75
C PHE A 81 -0.26 -0.66 -10.21
N LEU A 82 -0.96 -1.56 -10.91
CA LEU A 82 -2.29 -2.03 -10.56
C LEU A 82 -2.24 -3.42 -9.89
N TYR A 83 -3.01 -3.58 -8.81
CA TYR A 83 -3.60 -4.86 -8.42
C TYR A 83 -5.05 -4.91 -8.86
N ALA A 84 -5.50 -6.07 -9.36
CA ALA A 84 -6.91 -6.30 -9.67
C ALA A 84 -7.33 -7.70 -9.26
N MET A 85 -8.48 -7.82 -8.60
CA MET A 85 -9.00 -9.08 -8.08
C MET A 85 -10.52 -9.13 -8.28
N PRO A 86 -11.00 -9.85 -9.31
CA PRO A 86 -12.42 -10.09 -9.48
C PRO A 86 -12.95 -11.13 -8.48
N PHE A 87 -14.01 -10.77 -7.77
CA PHE A 87 -14.73 -11.64 -6.81
C PHE A 87 -15.99 -12.26 -7.41
N SER A 88 -16.60 -11.59 -8.39
CA SER A 88 -17.75 -12.09 -9.16
C SER A 88 -17.82 -11.40 -10.52
N ALA A 89 -18.83 -11.73 -11.33
CA ALA A 89 -19.06 -11.08 -12.63
C ALA A 89 -19.29 -9.55 -12.53
N THR A 90 -19.65 -9.06 -11.34
CA THR A 90 -20.00 -7.65 -11.10
C THR A 90 -19.28 -7.03 -9.91
N ARG A 91 -18.32 -7.73 -9.27
CA ARG A 91 -17.58 -7.19 -8.11
C ARG A 91 -16.10 -7.42 -8.25
N ILE A 92 -15.34 -6.33 -8.11
CA ILE A 92 -13.88 -6.32 -8.24
C ILE A 92 -13.26 -5.49 -7.11
N PHE A 93 -12.08 -5.89 -6.66
CA PHE A 93 -11.15 -5.01 -5.96
C PHE A 93 -10.06 -4.59 -6.93
N VAL A 94 -9.71 -3.31 -6.92
CA VAL A 94 -8.63 -2.74 -7.70
C VAL A 94 -7.85 -1.75 -6.87
N GLU A 95 -6.53 -1.73 -6.99
CA GLU A 95 -5.66 -0.84 -6.24
C GLU A 95 -4.52 -0.33 -7.11
N GLU A 96 -4.36 0.99 -7.18
CA GLU A 96 -3.19 1.62 -7.78
C GLU A 96 -2.18 1.95 -6.68
N THR A 97 -0.94 1.50 -6.84
CA THR A 97 0.11 1.58 -5.84
C THR A 97 1.36 2.23 -6.41
N SER A 98 1.91 3.22 -5.70
CA SER A 98 3.30 3.66 -5.86
C SER A 98 4.18 2.88 -4.91
N LEU A 99 5.17 2.14 -5.46
CA LEU A 99 6.00 1.19 -4.70
C LEU A 99 6.83 1.86 -3.60
N VAL A 100 7.63 2.86 -3.96
CA VAL A 100 8.42 3.65 -3.02
C VAL A 100 8.73 4.99 -3.67
N ALA A 101 8.31 6.07 -3.03
CA ALA A 101 8.56 7.42 -3.49
C ALA A 101 9.04 8.33 -2.36
N LYS A 102 9.92 9.28 -2.72
CA LYS A 102 10.39 10.34 -1.82
C LYS A 102 10.50 11.64 -2.62
N PRO A 103 9.58 12.61 -2.45
CA PRO A 103 8.42 12.61 -1.55
C PRO A 103 7.35 11.56 -1.93
N PRO A 104 6.42 11.21 -1.02
CA PRO A 104 5.32 10.29 -1.33
C PRO A 104 4.43 10.82 -2.46
N VAL A 105 4.03 9.92 -3.37
CA VAL A 105 2.94 10.21 -4.32
C VAL A 105 1.63 10.37 -3.51
N SER A 106 0.82 11.37 -3.84
CA SER A 106 -0.43 11.58 -3.12
C SER A 106 -1.46 10.50 -3.43
N SER A 107 -2.28 10.11 -2.44
CA SER A 107 -3.35 9.12 -2.66
C SER A 107 -4.41 9.63 -3.67
N ALA A 108 -4.62 10.94 -3.78
CA ALA A 108 -5.51 11.54 -4.78
C ALA A 108 -4.97 11.40 -6.22
N GLU A 109 -3.65 11.47 -6.40
CA GLU A 109 -3.01 11.20 -7.70
C GLU A 109 -3.19 9.73 -8.08
N LEU A 110 -3.01 8.79 -7.14
CA LEU A 110 -3.23 7.37 -7.38
C LEU A 110 -4.69 7.04 -7.71
N GLU A 111 -5.64 7.70 -7.06
CA GLU A 111 -7.06 7.61 -7.41
C GLU A 111 -7.35 8.09 -8.84
N ALA A 112 -6.79 9.23 -9.23
CA ALA A 112 -6.95 9.74 -10.60
C ALA A 112 -6.33 8.79 -11.64
N ARG A 113 -5.16 8.22 -11.34
CA ARG A 113 -4.51 7.21 -12.19
C ARG A 113 -5.33 5.94 -12.30
N LEU A 114 -5.86 5.44 -11.18
CA LEU A 114 -6.73 4.27 -11.17
C LEU A 114 -7.96 4.52 -12.03
N ALA A 115 -8.64 5.66 -11.86
CA ALA A 115 -9.82 6.01 -12.65
C ALA A 115 -9.50 6.07 -14.16
N ALA A 116 -8.38 6.69 -14.55
CA ALA A 116 -7.94 6.76 -15.94
C ALA A 116 -7.64 5.36 -16.53
N ARG A 117 -6.97 4.51 -15.74
CA ARG A 117 -6.65 3.13 -16.12
C ARG A 117 -7.92 2.30 -16.31
N LEU A 118 -8.85 2.35 -15.37
CA LEU A 118 -10.11 1.61 -15.43
C LEU A 118 -10.96 2.05 -16.64
N ALA A 119 -11.04 3.35 -16.90
CA ALA A 119 -11.74 3.87 -18.07
C ALA A 119 -11.12 3.36 -19.39
N ALA A 120 -9.79 3.35 -19.49
CA ALA A 120 -9.10 2.82 -20.67
C ALA A 120 -9.26 1.30 -20.86
N LEU A 121 -9.44 0.56 -19.77
CA LEU A 121 -9.74 -0.88 -19.78
C LEU A 121 -11.21 -1.20 -20.05
N GLY A 122 -12.08 -0.18 -20.15
CA GLY A 122 -13.51 -0.37 -20.37
C GLY A 122 -14.26 -0.90 -19.14
N VAL A 123 -13.68 -0.78 -17.94
CA VAL A 123 -14.39 -1.08 -16.69
C VAL A 123 -15.45 0.00 -16.50
N ALA A 124 -16.70 -0.41 -16.26
CA ALA A 124 -17.84 0.47 -16.03
C ALA A 124 -18.32 0.36 -14.57
N PRO A 125 -17.84 1.23 -13.66
CA PRO A 125 -18.29 1.22 -12.27
C PRO A 125 -19.76 1.64 -12.15
N VAL A 126 -20.52 0.84 -11.40
CA VAL A 126 -21.88 1.19 -10.96
C VAL A 126 -21.82 1.98 -9.67
N ARG A 127 -21.02 1.50 -8.71
CA ARG A 127 -20.76 2.17 -7.42
C ARG A 127 -19.51 1.63 -6.75
N THR A 128 -18.83 2.50 -6.00
CA THR A 128 -17.80 2.10 -5.03
C THR A 128 -18.49 1.62 -3.76
N LEU A 129 -18.11 0.43 -3.29
CA LEU A 129 -18.61 -0.16 -2.05
C LEU A 129 -17.73 0.26 -0.88
N GLU A 130 -16.41 0.20 -1.08
CA GLU A 130 -15.41 0.57 -0.07
C GLU A 130 -14.18 1.21 -0.75
N GLU A 131 -13.53 2.13 -0.04
CA GLU A 131 -12.26 2.74 -0.43
C GLU A 131 -11.21 2.45 0.63
N GLU A 132 -9.98 2.19 0.20
CA GLU A 132 -8.82 1.97 1.06
C GLU A 132 -7.69 2.90 0.66
N ARG A 133 -7.02 3.49 1.66
CA ARG A 133 -5.83 4.33 1.46
C ARG A 133 -4.78 3.92 2.48
N ALA A 134 -3.60 3.56 1.99
CA ALA A 134 -2.47 3.23 2.84
C ALA A 134 -1.27 4.11 2.49
N MET A 135 -0.49 4.44 3.52
CA MET A 135 0.84 5.03 3.39
C MET A 135 1.77 4.28 4.33
N ILE A 136 2.73 3.56 3.74
CA ILE A 136 3.59 2.62 4.44
C ILE A 136 5.03 3.16 4.32
N PRO A 137 5.71 3.46 5.43
CA PRO A 137 7.11 3.89 5.39
C PRO A 137 8.03 2.72 5.04
N MET A 138 8.80 2.89 3.97
CA MET A 138 9.72 1.91 3.40
C MET A 138 11.16 2.24 3.79
N GLY A 139 11.90 1.23 4.26
CA GLY A 139 13.27 1.43 4.75
C GLY A 139 13.35 1.95 6.19
N SER A 140 12.37 1.63 7.03
CA SER A 140 12.38 2.00 8.45
C SER A 140 13.68 1.58 9.17
N ALA A 141 14.15 2.41 10.10
CA ALA A 141 15.31 2.11 10.94
C ALA A 141 15.14 0.76 11.67
N ILE A 142 16.22 0.00 11.76
CA ILE A 142 16.26 -1.27 12.47
C ILE A 142 16.28 -0.97 13.98
N PRO A 143 15.44 -1.64 14.81
CA PRO A 143 15.48 -1.49 16.26
C PRO A 143 16.86 -1.86 16.84
N ALA A 144 17.24 -1.22 17.95
CA ALA A 144 18.51 -1.50 18.62
C ALA A 144 18.61 -2.98 19.04
N LEU A 145 19.73 -3.61 18.76
CA LEU A 145 19.96 -5.00 19.16
C LEU A 145 20.21 -5.10 20.67
N GLY A 146 19.83 -6.23 21.29
CA GLY A 146 20.10 -6.49 22.72
C GLY A 146 19.15 -5.82 23.72
N GLN A 147 18.01 -5.29 23.25
CA GLN A 147 16.92 -4.83 24.14
C GLN A 147 16.00 -6.00 24.57
N GLU A 148 15.21 -5.79 25.63
CA GLU A 148 14.33 -6.82 26.23
C GLU A 148 13.07 -7.12 25.42
N VAL A 149 12.69 -6.20 24.53
CA VAL A 149 11.50 -6.31 23.67
C VAL A 149 11.92 -6.75 22.26
N VAL A 150 11.29 -7.81 21.75
CA VAL A 150 11.53 -8.31 20.40
C VAL A 150 10.62 -7.60 19.41
N ALA A 151 11.19 -7.05 18.34
CA ALA A 151 10.41 -6.40 17.29
C ALA A 151 9.74 -7.44 16.37
N PHE A 152 8.48 -7.20 15.98
CA PHE A 152 7.73 -8.07 15.06
C PHE A 152 6.89 -7.28 14.06
N GLY A 153 6.75 -7.81 12.84
CA GLY A 153 5.99 -7.16 11.76
C GLY A 153 6.56 -5.79 11.37
N GLY A 154 5.69 -4.80 11.11
CA GLY A 154 6.12 -3.45 10.72
C GLY A 154 7.01 -2.74 11.74
N ALA A 155 6.96 -3.13 13.03
CA ALA A 155 7.80 -2.56 14.08
C ALA A 155 9.28 -3.01 13.95
N ALA A 156 9.53 -4.15 13.31
CA ALA A 156 10.88 -4.68 13.05
C ALA A 156 11.62 -3.95 11.93
N GLY A 157 10.92 -3.17 11.10
CA GLY A 157 11.53 -2.42 10.01
C GLY A 157 12.03 -3.29 8.84
N THR A 158 11.73 -4.58 8.82
CA THR A 158 12.19 -5.54 7.80
C THR A 158 11.25 -5.68 6.60
N VAL A 159 10.41 -4.68 6.33
CA VAL A 159 9.46 -4.74 5.20
C VAL A 159 10.22 -4.63 3.88
N HIS A 160 10.16 -5.68 3.06
CA HIS A 160 10.67 -5.63 1.70
C HIS A 160 9.64 -4.92 0.81
N PRO A 161 10.03 -3.89 0.04
CA PRO A 161 9.05 -3.06 -0.65
C PRO A 161 8.27 -3.77 -1.76
N SER A 162 8.78 -4.87 -2.30
CA SER A 162 8.11 -5.57 -3.40
C SER A 162 7.27 -6.77 -2.99
N THR A 163 7.16 -7.11 -1.69
CA THR A 163 6.45 -8.31 -1.20
C THR A 163 5.79 -8.11 0.16
#